data_AF-A0A1G7VIW8-F1
#
_entry.id   AF-A0A1G7VIW8-F1
#
_cell.length_a   1.000
_cell.length_b   1.000
_cell.length_c   1.000
_cell.angle_alpha   90.00
_cell.angle_beta   90.00
_cell.angle_gamma   90.00
#
_symmetry.space_group_name_H-M   'P 1'
#
loop_
_entity.id
_entity.type
_entity.pdbx_description
1 polymer ?
#
loop_
_entity_poly.entity_id
_entity_poly.type
_entity_poly.pdbx_seq_one_letter_code
_entity_poly.pdbx_strand_id
1 'polypeptide(L)' 'MAEHSDFVGVVTPTLIYVGVSSREEFDKILLPALDHGENDKGNHVISKSIKQGETQVIFQHWVKFRIRPTSAAS' A
#
# COMPACT_ATOMS: atom_id res chain seq x y z
N MET A 1 17.42 3.87 -6.15
CA MET A 1 15.97 3.93 -5.85
C MET A 1 15.68 2.75 -4.95
N ALA A 2 15.23 2.94 -3.71
CA ALA A 2 14.95 1.81 -2.84
C ALA A 2 13.85 0.96 -3.49
N GLU A 3 14.20 -0.24 -3.93
CA GLU A 3 13.25 -1.27 -4.28
C GLU A 3 12.41 -1.51 -3.03
N HIS A 4 11.13 -1.18 -3.09
CA HIS A 4 10.21 -1.68 -2.07
C HIS A 4 10.13 -3.18 -2.33
N SER A 5 10.73 -4.01 -1.48
CA SER A 5 10.56 -5.46 -1.60
C SER A 5 9.18 -5.84 -1.08
N ASP A 6 8.60 -6.89 -1.66
CA ASP A 6 7.42 -7.51 -1.08
C ASP A 6 7.75 -8.00 0.35
N PHE A 7 6.77 -7.92 1.25
CA PHE A 7 6.94 -8.40 2.61
C PHE A 7 5.67 -9.08 3.12
N VAL A 8 5.84 -9.95 4.11
CA VAL A 8 4.73 -10.52 4.89
C VAL A 8 5.05 -10.35 6.37
N GLY A 9 4.12 -9.76 7.12
CA GLY A 9 4.23 -9.56 8.56
C GLY A 9 3.02 -10.14 9.27
N VAL A 10 3.24 -11.07 10.21
CA VAL A 10 2.20 -11.60 11.10
C VAL A 10 2.25 -10.82 12.40
N VAL A 11 1.26 -9.95 12.64
CA VAL A 11 1.22 -9.06 13.81
C VAL A 11 0.57 -9.76 14.99
N THR A 12 -0.49 -10.53 14.73
CA THR A 12 -1.14 -11.43 15.68
C THR A 12 -1.47 -12.74 14.97
N PRO A 13 -1.86 -13.81 15.68
CA PRO A 13 -2.32 -15.05 15.03
C PRO A 13 -3.48 -14.86 14.03
N THR A 14 -4.18 -13.71 14.10
CA THR A 14 -5.36 -13.39 13.31
C THR A 14 -5.16 -12.19 12.39
N LEU A 15 -3.97 -11.56 12.36
CA LEU A 15 -3.72 -10.35 11.57
C LEU A 15 -2.41 -10.44 10.80
N ILE A 16 -2.53 -10.44 9.47
CA ILE A 16 -1.42 -10.55 8.52
C ILE A 16 -1.40 -9.31 7.63
N TYR A 17 -0.22 -8.71 7.49
CA TYR A 17 0.07 -7.65 6.52
C TYR A 17 0.91 -8.21 5.38
N VAL A 18 0.56 -7.84 4.16
CA VAL A 18 1.30 -8.19 2.94
C VAL A 18 1.65 -6.90 2.21
N GLY A 19 2.93 -6.55 2.15
CA GLY A 19 3.41 -5.46 1.32
C GLY A 19 3.56 -5.91 -0.12
N VAL A 20 2.88 -5.21 -1.03
CA VAL A 20 2.95 -5.44 -2.47
C VAL A 20 3.68 -4.27 -3.12
N SER A 21 4.86 -4.55 -3.65
CA SER A 21 5.75 -3.57 -4.27
C SER A 21 5.22 -3.04 -5.59
N SER A 22 4.69 -3.94 -6.43
CA SER A 22 4.15 -3.61 -7.74
C SER A 22 2.72 -3.11 -7.63
N ARG A 23 2.46 -1.92 -8.20
CA ARG A 23 1.10 -1.40 -8.32
C ARG A 23 0.21 -2.31 -9.17
N GLU A 24 0.77 -2.88 -10.23
CA GLU A 24 0.05 -3.78 -11.12
C GLU A 24 -0.44 -5.04 -10.40
N GLU A 25 0.44 -5.66 -9.60
CA GLU A 25 0.07 -6.85 -8.80
C GLU A 25 -0.95 -6.51 -7.72
N PHE A 26 -0.81 -5.34 -7.08
CA PHE A 26 -1.80 -4.87 -6.11
C PHE A 26 -3.18 -4.67 -6.78
N ASP A 27 -3.23 -4.13 -8.00
CA ASP A 27 -4.47 -3.87 -8.73
C ASP A 27 -5.17 -5.16 -9.19
N LYS A 28 -4.43 -6.25 -9.45
CA LYS A 28 -5.00 -7.59 -9.75
C LYS A 28 -5.82 -8.18 -8.61
N ILE A 29 -5.61 -7.74 -7.36
CA ILE A 29 -6.42 -8.17 -6.21
C ILE A 29 -7.81 -7.54 -6.31
N LEU A 30 -8.84 -8.33 -6.61
CA LEU A 30 -10.22 -7.88 -6.84
C LEU A 30 -10.98 -7.56 -5.54
N LEU A 31 -10.40 -6.71 -4.70
CA LEU A 31 -10.99 -6.20 -3.45
C LEU A 31 -11.05 -4.67 -3.48
N PRO A 32 -12.01 -4.05 -2.77
CA PRO A 32 -12.07 -2.61 -2.62
C PRO A 32 -10.78 -2.07 -1.99
N ALA A 33 -10.23 -1.01 -2.60
CA ALA A 33 -9.07 -0.31 -2.07
C ALA A 33 -9.51 0.82 -1.12
N LEU A 34 -8.80 0.97 -0.01
CA LEU A 34 -8.90 2.07 0.93
C LEU A 34 -7.59 2.85 0.93
N ASP A 35 -7.66 4.16 0.67
CA ASP A 35 -6.54 5.09 0.83
C ASP A 35 -6.54 5.63 2.27
N HIS A 36 -5.39 5.48 2.96
CA HIS A 36 -5.21 5.97 4.33
C HIS A 36 -4.63 7.39 4.39
N GLY A 37 -4.44 8.03 3.23
CA GLY A 37 -3.91 9.37 3.10
C GLY A 37 -2.38 9.42 3.09
N GLU A 38 -1.87 10.63 3.08
CA GLU A 38 -0.44 10.94 3.02
C GLU A 38 0.23 10.71 4.38
N ASN A 39 1.39 10.05 4.37
CA ASN A 39 2.27 9.98 5.53
C ASN A 39 3.25 11.15 5.58
N ASP A 40 3.99 11.28 6.68
CA ASP A 40 5.01 12.33 6.89
C ASP A 40 6.12 12.39 5.82
N LYS A 41 6.20 11.38 4.93
CA LYS A 41 7.18 11.27 3.85
C LYS A 41 6.58 11.56 2.47
N GLY A 42 5.35 12.07 2.40
CA GLY A 42 4.67 12.36 1.14
C GLY A 42 4.21 11.14 0.36
N ASN A 43 4.13 9.98 1.02
CA ASN A 43 3.68 8.74 0.39
C ASN A 43 2.31 8.36 0.93
N HIS A 44 1.42 7.93 0.04
CA HIS A 44 0.16 7.34 0.45
C HIS A 44 0.34 5.85 0.67
N VAL A 45 -0.43 5.28 1.61
CA VAL A 45 -0.61 3.83 1.69
C VAL A 45 -2.04 3.51 1.32
N ILE A 46 -2.17 2.69 0.28
CA ILE A 46 -3.46 2.10 -0.10
C ILE A 46 -3.49 0.66 0.40
N SER A 47 -4.67 0.20 0.81
CA SER A 47 -4.83 -1.16 1.31
C SER A 47 -6.06 -1.85 0.75
N LYS A 48 -5.97 -3.17 0.60
CA LYS A 48 -7.09 -4.07 0.32
C LYS A 48 -7.14 -5.08 1.44
N SER A 49 -8.34 -5.43 1.91
CA SER A 49 -8.46 -6.38 3.04
C SER A 49 -9.49 -7.45 2.76
N ILE A 50 -9.20 -8.65 3.25
CA ILE A 50 -10.10 -9.80 3.26
C ILE A 50 -10.07 -10.44 4.63
N LYS A 51 -11.23 -10.88 5.10
CA LYS A 51 -11.37 -11.64 6.34
C LYS A 51 -11.91 -13.02 6.01
N GLN A 52 -11.25 -14.06 6.52
CA GLN A 52 -11.69 -15.44 6.41
C GLN A 52 -11.66 -16.09 7.80
N GLY A 53 -12.84 -16.41 8.33
CA GLY A 53 -12.98 -16.80 9.72
C GLY A 53 -12.49 -15.71 10.66
N GLU A 54 -11.56 -16.04 11.55
CA GLU A 54 -10.94 -15.09 12.47
C GLU A 54 -9.72 -14.37 11.88
N THR A 55 -9.21 -14.82 10.73
CA THR A 55 -7.99 -14.27 10.13
C THR A 55 -8.32 -13.11 9.20
N GLN A 56 -7.61 -12.00 9.37
CA GLN A 56 -7.64 -10.84 8.48
C GLN A 56 -6.29 -10.70 7.77
N VAL A 57 -6.35 -10.55 6.44
CA VAL A 57 -5.19 -10.26 5.60
C VAL A 57 -5.35 -8.86 5.02
N ILE A 58 -4.34 -8.03 5.19
CA ILE A 58 -4.29 -6.65 4.69
C ILE A 58 -3.14 -6.56 3.68
N PHE A 59 -3.48 -6.41 2.40
CA PHE A 59 -2.53 -6.09 1.35
C PHE A 59 -2.29 -4.58 1.36
N GLN A 60 -1.03 -4.14 1.34
CA GLN A 60 -0.65 -2.74 1.34
C GLN A 60 0.23 -2.42 0.14
N HIS A 61 0.02 -1.27 -0.47
CA HIS A 61 0.90 -0.71 -1.49
C HIS A 61 1.18 0.75 -1.18
N TRP A 62 2.46 1.14 -1.26
CA TRP A 62 2.90 2.51 -1.01
C TRP A 62 3.01 3.28 -2.33
N VAL A 63 2.21 4.33 -2.46
CA VAL A 63 2.17 5.19 -3.66
C VAL A 63 2.99 6.44 -3.39
N LYS A 64 3.99 6.70 -4.25
CA LYS A 64 4.75 7.96 -4.21
C LYS A 64 4.13 8.95 -5.17
N PHE A 65 3.60 10.06 -4.66
CA PHE A 65 3.26 11.18 -5.51
C PHE A 65 4.52 11.99 -5.79
N ARG A 66 5.05 11.91 -7.02
CA ARG A 66 6.02 12.91 -7.47
C ARG A 66 5.24 14.19 -7.73
N ILE A 67 5.26 15.10 -6.77
CA ILE A 67 4.92 16.49 -7.04
C ILE A 67 5.93 16.96 -8.09
N ARG A 68 5.47 17.17 -9.33
CA ARG A 68 6.30 17.89 -10.31
C ARG A 68 6.45 19.30 -9.75
N PRO A 69 7.66 19.82 -9.52
CA PRO A 69 7.80 21.22 -9.18
C PRO A 69 7.18 22.01 -10.33
N THR A 70 6.13 22.76 -10.03
CA THR A 70 5.55 23.71 -10.97
C THR A 70 6.70 24.63 -11.36
N SER A 71 7.15 24.59 -12.61
CA SER A 71 8.08 25.59 -13.10
C SER A 71 7.40 26.93 -12.85
N ALA A 72 7.95 27.73 -11.94
CA ALA A 72 7.51 29.10 -11.75
C ALA A 72 7.56 29.76 -13.12
N ALA A 73 6.37 30.09 -13.66
CA ALA A 73 6.25 30.85 -14.88
C ALA A 73 7.05 32.15 -14.67
N SER A 74 8.06 32.32 -15.51
CA SER A 74 8.91 33.52 -15.58
C SER A 74 8.14 34.70 -16.16
#